data_AF-A0A0P1ANM9-F1
#
_entry.id   AF-A0A0P1ANM9-F1
#
_cell.length_a   1.000
_cell.length_b   1.000
_cell.length_c   1.000
_cell.angle_alpha   90.00
_cell.angle_beta   90.00
_cell.angle_gamma   90.00
#
_symmetry.space_group_name_H-M   'P 1'
#
loop_
_entity.id
_entity.type
_entity.pdbx_description
1 polymer ?
#
loop_
_entity_poly.entity_id
_entity_poly.type
_entity_poly.pdbx_seq_one_letter_code
_entity_poly.pdbx_strand_id
1 'polypeptide(L)'
;MELHEILYSAMTDIFSHQDLNNIFVKALEDPHTVQLANALLECRWSYDRKETHKMLAKVNPYNFFSNHFKEFVGYIRSQNRDQDELVYTFLELKVLTEFYGEDLLAQILVLPKNQIVRGWTYLNALTTVWLGEKKSPVEVMKTVDDDVYNFLYYGADKFSPKLCFSYNSKFYKVYPSEVTMTSLDTLTSAVGPARVAIMLDIAQKSPNSFGKSQGLVYQNTQYQEWYAKKLSPDDVYEMIENDLMKNPWGLSDASDLAESVRIRYTSALLHPDFTKNKELVV
;
A
#
# COMPACT_ATOMS: atom_id res chain seq x y z
N MET A 1 15.22 -26.69 -19.71
CA MET A 1 15.99 -25.81 -18.83
C MET A 1 15.55 -24.40 -19.15
N GLU A 2 14.86 -23.76 -18.21
CA GLU A 2 14.34 -22.41 -18.40
C GLU A 2 15.50 -21.39 -18.45
N LEU A 3 15.33 -20.27 -19.15
CA LEU A 3 16.39 -19.27 -19.34
C LEU A 3 17.03 -18.82 -18.02
N HIS A 4 16.24 -18.71 -16.95
CA HIS A 4 16.72 -18.35 -15.62
C HIS A 4 17.61 -19.42 -14.98
N GLU A 5 17.36 -20.71 -15.22
CA GLU A 5 18.21 -21.80 -14.71
C GLU A 5 19.59 -21.76 -15.38
N ILE A 6 19.63 -21.47 -16.69
CA ILE A 6 20.87 -21.31 -17.45
C ILE A 6 21.67 -20.12 -16.91
N LEU A 7 21.01 -18.97 -16.74
CA LEU A 7 21.64 -17.76 -16.22
C LEU A 7 22.16 -17.98 -14.80
N TYR A 8 21.36 -18.58 -13.92
CA TYR A 8 21.77 -18.87 -12.55
C TYR A 8 22.97 -19.84 -12.51
N SER A 9 22.93 -20.92 -13.30
CA SER A 9 24.05 -21.86 -13.41
C SER A 9 25.33 -21.17 -13.88
N ALA A 10 25.24 -20.34 -14.93
CA ALA A 10 26.40 -19.59 -15.42
C ALA A 10 26.93 -18.59 -14.37
N MET A 11 26.05 -17.96 -13.60
CA MET A 11 26.44 -17.09 -12.49
C MET A 11 27.17 -17.88 -11.39
N THR A 12 26.75 -19.11 -11.07
CA THR A 12 27.44 -19.97 -10.10
C THR A 12 28.80 -20.48 -10.56
N ASP A 13 29.04 -20.55 -11.87
CA ASP A 13 30.35 -20.90 -12.43
C ASP A 13 31.36 -19.75 -12.34
N ILE A 14 30.87 -18.50 -12.26
CA ILE A 14 31.71 -17.29 -12.30
C ILE A 14 31.92 -16.69 -10.92
N PHE A 15 30.88 -16.64 -10.09
CA PHE A 15 30.88 -15.91 -8.83
C PHE A 15 30.92 -16.88 -7.64
N SER A 16 31.64 -16.48 -6.58
CA SER A 16 31.57 -17.21 -5.32
C SER A 16 30.17 -17.11 -4.71
N HIS A 17 29.84 -18.02 -3.78
CA HIS A 17 28.57 -17.98 -3.05
C HIS A 17 28.35 -16.63 -2.34
N GLN A 18 29.41 -16.07 -1.74
CA GLN A 18 29.35 -14.77 -1.07
C GLN A 18 29.12 -13.63 -2.07
N ASP A 19 29.79 -13.66 -3.23
CA ASP A 19 29.63 -12.63 -4.25
C ASP A 19 28.22 -12.65 -4.84
N LEU A 20 27.69 -13.85 -5.11
CA LEU A 20 26.31 -14.02 -5.55
C LEU A 20 25.31 -13.48 -4.53
N ASN A 21 25.51 -13.79 -3.24
CA ASN A 21 24.65 -13.27 -2.20
C ASN A 21 24.66 -11.73 -2.18
N ASN A 22 25.84 -11.12 -2.29
CA ASN A 22 25.97 -9.66 -2.37
C ASN A 22 25.30 -9.06 -3.62
N ILE A 23 25.41 -9.75 -4.78
CA ILE A 23 24.72 -9.35 -6.02
C ILE A 23 23.21 -9.38 -5.83
N PHE A 24 22.68 -10.48 -5.28
CA PHE A 24 21.24 -10.63 -5.06
C PHE A 24 20.71 -9.62 -4.06
N VAL A 25 21.40 -9.37 -2.96
CA VAL A 25 21.00 -8.34 -1.98
C VAL A 25 20.82 -6.99 -2.67
N LYS A 26 21.82 -6.53 -3.43
CA LYS A 26 21.72 -5.26 -4.16
C LYS A 26 20.60 -5.26 -5.20
N ALA A 27 20.44 -6.36 -5.93
CA ALA A 27 19.42 -6.47 -6.97
C ALA A 27 17.99 -6.51 -6.40
N LEU A 28 17.81 -7.07 -5.20
CA LEU A 28 16.54 -7.08 -4.47
C LEU A 28 16.17 -5.72 -3.86
N GLU A 29 17.15 -4.84 -3.63
CA GLU A 29 16.91 -3.47 -3.18
C GLU A 29 16.50 -2.52 -4.32
N ASP A 30 16.88 -2.84 -5.56
CA ASP A 30 16.59 -2.02 -6.74
C ASP A 30 15.29 -2.47 -7.44
N PRO A 31 14.26 -1.61 -7.50
CA PRO A 31 13.01 -1.90 -8.20
C PRO A 31 13.20 -2.34 -9.65
N HIS A 32 14.21 -1.85 -10.36
CA HIS A 32 14.42 -2.20 -11.76
C HIS A 32 14.95 -3.62 -11.96
N THR A 33 15.51 -4.23 -10.92
CA THR A 33 16.14 -5.56 -11.00
C THR A 33 15.51 -6.61 -10.10
N VAL A 34 14.63 -6.21 -9.16
CA VAL A 34 14.00 -7.10 -8.18
C VAL A 34 13.26 -8.28 -8.83
N GLN A 35 12.59 -8.07 -9.97
CA GLN A 35 11.86 -9.15 -10.66
C GLN A 35 12.81 -10.24 -11.16
N LEU A 36 13.89 -9.84 -11.82
CA LEU A 36 14.89 -10.77 -12.32
C LEU A 36 15.63 -11.45 -11.16
N ALA A 37 15.96 -10.70 -10.11
CA ALA A 37 16.60 -11.25 -8.91
C ALA A 37 15.72 -12.32 -8.26
N ASN A 38 14.43 -12.04 -8.07
CA ASN A 38 13.48 -13.02 -7.56
C ASN A 38 13.42 -14.26 -8.46
N ALA A 39 13.24 -14.08 -9.77
CA ALA A 39 13.17 -15.19 -10.74
C ALA A 39 14.40 -16.11 -10.71
N LEU A 40 15.60 -15.53 -10.63
CA LEU A 40 16.86 -16.29 -10.52
C LEU A 40 17.01 -17.00 -9.17
N LEU A 41 16.52 -16.38 -8.09
CA LEU A 41 16.52 -17.01 -6.77
C LEU A 41 15.54 -18.20 -6.70
N GLU A 42 14.47 -18.21 -7.49
CA GLU A 42 13.56 -19.36 -7.56
C GLU A 42 14.26 -20.64 -8.05
N CYS A 43 15.21 -20.51 -8.98
CA CYS A 43 16.00 -21.64 -9.46
C CYS A 43 16.85 -22.28 -8.37
N ARG A 44 17.10 -21.55 -7.28
CA ARG A 44 17.92 -21.97 -6.15
C ARG A 44 17.10 -22.54 -5.00
N TRP A 45 15.89 -22.03 -4.80
CA TRP A 45 15.11 -22.31 -3.62
C TRP A 45 14.40 -23.66 -3.70
N SER A 46 14.46 -24.40 -2.62
CA SER A 46 13.71 -25.65 -2.47
C SER A 46 13.01 -25.65 -1.12
N TYR A 47 11.73 -25.97 -1.14
CA TYR A 47 10.92 -26.17 0.05
C TYR A 47 9.77 -27.11 -0.27
N ASP A 48 9.33 -27.92 0.71
CA ASP A 48 8.13 -28.73 0.54
C ASP A 48 6.90 -27.82 0.64
N ARG A 49 6.36 -27.46 -0.53
CA ARG A 49 5.17 -26.62 -0.64
C ARG A 49 3.99 -27.14 0.17
N LYS A 50 3.78 -28.47 0.20
CA LYS A 50 2.67 -29.07 0.94
C LYS A 50 2.85 -28.89 2.43
N GLU A 51 4.06 -29.12 2.95
CA GLU A 51 4.32 -28.93 4.37
C GLU A 51 4.26 -27.46 4.76
N THR A 52 4.84 -26.57 3.95
CA THR A 52 4.77 -25.13 4.21
C THR A 52 3.34 -24.60 4.26
N HIS A 53 2.46 -25.05 3.35
CA HIS A 53 1.05 -24.66 3.38
C HIS A 53 0.34 -25.13 4.65
N LYS A 54 0.63 -26.34 5.16
CA LYS A 54 0.08 -26.81 6.44
C LYS A 54 0.55 -25.98 7.63
N MET A 55 1.79 -25.49 7.59
CA MET A 55 2.32 -24.63 8.65
C MET A 55 1.65 -23.25 8.61
N LEU A 56 1.53 -22.65 7.43
CA LEU A 56 0.87 -21.35 7.25
C LEU A 56 -0.63 -21.39 7.59
N ALA A 57 -1.31 -22.51 7.34
CA ALA A 57 -2.71 -22.70 7.74
C ALA A 57 -2.94 -22.60 9.26
N LYS A 58 -1.89 -22.74 10.08
CA LYS A 58 -1.95 -22.59 11.55
C LYS A 58 -1.64 -21.15 12.01
N VAL A 59 -1.13 -20.31 11.12
CA VAL A 59 -0.78 -18.91 11.44
C VAL A 59 -2.07 -18.09 11.51
N ASN A 60 -2.32 -17.46 12.66
CA ASN A 60 -3.46 -16.57 12.84
C ASN A 60 -3.18 -15.20 12.18
N PRO A 61 -3.97 -14.77 11.18
CA PRO A 61 -3.80 -13.46 10.53
C PRO A 61 -3.83 -12.26 11.48
N TYR A 62 -4.63 -12.31 12.55
CA TYR A 62 -4.75 -11.24 13.54
C TYR A 62 -3.61 -11.20 14.58
N ASN A 63 -2.77 -12.23 14.57
CA ASN A 63 -1.55 -12.34 15.38
C ASN A 63 -0.48 -13.00 14.52
N PHE A 64 -0.15 -12.34 13.40
CA PHE A 64 0.55 -12.96 12.29
C PHE A 64 1.94 -13.43 12.71
N PHE A 65 2.67 -12.64 13.48
CA PHE A 65 4.03 -12.94 13.95
C PHE A 65 4.07 -13.85 15.20
N SER A 66 3.14 -14.82 15.27
CA SER A 66 3.04 -15.80 16.37
C SER A 66 4.15 -16.87 16.33
N ASN A 67 4.11 -17.83 17.27
CA ASN A 67 5.05 -18.95 17.28
C ASN A 67 4.91 -19.85 16.04
N HIS A 68 3.70 -20.07 15.51
CA HIS A 68 3.51 -20.82 14.27
C HIS A 68 4.18 -20.15 13.07
N PHE A 69 4.21 -18.82 13.04
CA PHE A 69 4.95 -18.10 12.02
C PHE A 69 6.47 -18.28 12.17
N LYS A 70 6.98 -18.27 13.41
CA LYS A 70 8.40 -18.57 13.66
C LYS A 70 8.78 -20.00 13.26
N GLU A 71 7.90 -20.96 13.50
CA GLU A 71 8.08 -22.35 13.04
C GLU A 71 8.16 -22.41 11.51
N PHE A 72 7.24 -21.74 10.80
CA PHE A 72 7.27 -21.62 9.33
C PHE A 72 8.60 -21.02 8.83
N VAL A 73 9.01 -19.89 9.41
CA VAL A 73 10.27 -19.22 9.06
C VAL A 73 11.47 -20.14 9.30
N GLY A 74 11.53 -20.79 10.48
CA GLY A 74 12.59 -21.74 10.79
C GLY A 74 12.65 -22.90 9.82
N TYR A 75 11.48 -23.41 9.41
CA TYR A 75 11.39 -24.45 8.39
C TYR A 75 11.96 -23.97 7.05
N ILE A 76 11.47 -22.86 6.50
CA ILE A 76 11.94 -22.32 5.22
C ILE A 76 13.44 -22.05 5.23
N ARG A 77 13.96 -21.42 6.29
CA ARG A 77 15.40 -21.12 6.41
C ARG A 77 16.25 -22.38 6.48
N SER A 78 15.80 -23.40 7.22
CA SER A 78 16.54 -24.67 7.32
C SER A 78 16.73 -25.37 5.97
N GLN A 79 15.81 -25.17 5.02
CA GLN A 79 15.89 -25.77 3.69
C GLN A 79 16.82 -25.01 2.73
N ASN A 80 17.16 -23.74 3.03
CA ASN A 80 17.74 -22.84 2.03
C ASN A 80 19.19 -22.40 2.29
N ARG A 81 19.89 -23.05 3.24
CA ARG A 81 21.30 -22.77 3.67
C ARG A 81 21.51 -21.34 4.12
N ASP A 82 22.63 -21.02 4.78
CA ASP A 82 22.92 -19.66 5.23
C ASP A 82 22.85 -18.63 4.08
N GLN A 83 21.90 -17.70 4.19
CA GLN A 83 21.65 -16.57 3.29
C GLN A 83 21.67 -15.26 4.07
N ASP A 84 21.78 -14.15 3.33
CA ASP A 84 21.46 -12.84 3.88
C ASP A 84 19.99 -12.76 4.34
N GLU A 85 19.73 -11.97 5.39
CA GLU A 85 18.38 -11.74 5.91
C GLU A 85 17.43 -11.14 4.87
N LEU A 86 17.93 -10.32 3.95
CA LEU A 86 17.11 -9.77 2.87
C LEU A 86 16.68 -10.86 1.89
N VAL A 87 17.59 -11.75 1.50
CA VAL A 87 17.27 -12.88 0.62
C VAL A 87 16.24 -13.79 1.28
N TYR A 88 16.37 -14.07 2.58
CA TYR A 88 15.34 -14.81 3.32
C TYR A 88 14.01 -14.08 3.37
N THR A 89 14.01 -12.75 3.54
CA THR A 89 12.78 -11.96 3.56
C THR A 89 12.02 -12.10 2.26
N PHE A 90 12.70 -12.03 1.10
CA PHE A 90 12.05 -12.19 -0.21
C PHE A 90 11.57 -13.61 -0.48
N LEU A 91 12.33 -14.63 -0.05
CA LEU A 91 11.87 -16.03 -0.10
C LEU A 91 10.61 -16.23 0.75
N GLU A 92 10.64 -15.80 2.00
CA GLU A 92 9.51 -15.89 2.92
C GLU A 92 8.31 -15.13 2.35
N LEU A 93 8.52 -13.91 1.83
CA LEU A 93 7.48 -13.10 1.20
C LEU A 93 6.83 -13.83 0.03
N LYS A 94 7.62 -14.45 -0.87
CA LYS A 94 7.10 -15.22 -2.00
C LYS A 94 6.17 -16.34 -1.54
N VAL A 95 6.59 -17.10 -0.53
CA VAL A 95 5.78 -18.20 -0.03
C VAL A 95 4.49 -17.68 0.64
N LEU A 96 4.57 -16.54 1.33
CA LEU A 96 3.42 -15.89 1.92
C LEU A 96 2.44 -15.36 0.86
N THR A 97 2.93 -14.76 -0.23
CA THR A 97 2.09 -14.27 -1.34
C THR A 97 1.46 -15.43 -2.11
N GLU A 98 2.17 -16.55 -2.29
CA GLU A 98 1.59 -17.77 -2.87
C GLU A 98 0.46 -18.35 -2.03
N PHE A 99 0.56 -18.29 -0.70
CA PHE A 99 -0.43 -18.87 0.21
C PHE A 99 -1.64 -17.97 0.45
N TYR A 100 -1.42 -16.70 0.82
CA TYR A 100 -2.49 -15.77 1.16
C TYR A 100 -3.05 -15.04 -0.06
N GLY A 101 -2.29 -14.95 -1.14
CA GLY A 101 -2.46 -13.90 -2.13
C GLY A 101 -1.87 -12.59 -1.63
N GLU A 102 -1.46 -11.75 -2.57
CA GLU A 102 -0.83 -10.48 -2.27
C GLU A 102 -1.74 -9.52 -1.50
N ASP A 103 -2.99 -9.38 -1.93
CA ASP A 103 -3.92 -8.41 -1.35
C ASP A 103 -4.21 -8.71 0.12
N LEU A 104 -4.57 -9.97 0.40
CA LEU A 104 -4.83 -10.42 1.77
C LEU A 104 -3.57 -10.31 2.63
N LEU A 105 -2.38 -10.64 2.11
CA LEU A 105 -1.14 -10.51 2.85
C LEU A 105 -0.87 -9.05 3.24
N ALA A 106 -1.05 -8.10 2.32
CA ALA A 106 -0.89 -6.68 2.62
C ALA A 106 -1.86 -6.23 3.72
N GLN A 107 -3.14 -6.62 3.62
CA GLN A 107 -4.15 -6.33 4.64
C GLN A 107 -3.77 -6.88 6.01
N ILE A 108 -3.26 -8.12 6.06
CA ILE A 108 -2.74 -8.74 7.28
C ILE A 108 -1.60 -7.91 7.85
N LEU A 109 -0.61 -7.53 7.03
CA LEU A 109 0.59 -6.83 7.48
C LEU A 109 0.30 -5.43 8.02
N VAL A 110 -0.75 -4.75 7.54
CA VAL A 110 -1.13 -3.41 8.02
C VAL A 110 -1.99 -3.40 9.29
N LEU A 111 -2.50 -4.56 9.72
CA LEU A 111 -3.29 -4.67 10.96
C LEU A 111 -2.51 -4.13 12.17
N PRO A 112 -3.15 -3.40 13.10
CA PRO A 112 -2.49 -2.79 14.25
C PRO A 112 -1.58 -3.72 15.07
N LYS A 113 -1.98 -4.99 15.25
CA LYS A 113 -1.21 -5.99 16.00
C LYS A 113 0.06 -6.47 15.28
N ASN A 114 0.11 -6.29 13.96
CA ASN A 114 1.23 -6.69 13.12
C ASN A 114 2.21 -5.53 12.85
N GLN A 115 1.97 -4.36 13.49
CA GLN A 115 2.77 -3.15 13.32
C GLN A 115 4.12 -3.16 14.05
N ILE A 116 4.91 -4.21 13.84
CA ILE A 116 6.23 -4.42 14.43
C ILE A 116 7.35 -4.30 13.38
N VAL A 117 8.62 -4.30 13.81
CA VAL A 117 9.80 -4.22 12.91
C VAL A 117 9.72 -5.25 11.77
N ARG A 118 9.32 -6.48 12.09
CA ARG A 118 9.19 -7.54 11.09
C ARG A 118 8.05 -7.29 10.09
N GLY A 119 6.94 -6.69 10.53
CA GLY A 119 5.85 -6.26 9.65
C GLY A 119 6.31 -5.21 8.64
N TRP A 120 7.05 -4.21 9.09
CA TRP A 120 7.69 -3.23 8.19
C TRP A 120 8.68 -3.87 7.23
N THR A 121 9.41 -4.90 7.67
CA THR A 121 10.37 -5.60 6.82
C THR A 121 9.67 -6.25 5.61
N TYR A 122 8.58 -6.98 5.84
CA TYR A 122 7.79 -7.55 4.73
C TYR A 122 7.08 -6.50 3.89
N LEU A 123 6.53 -5.45 4.50
CA LEU A 123 5.88 -4.36 3.74
C LEU A 123 6.87 -3.60 2.84
N ASN A 124 8.11 -3.41 3.29
CA ASN A 124 9.15 -2.79 2.48
C ASN A 124 9.57 -3.71 1.33
N ALA A 125 9.77 -5.01 1.58
CA ALA A 125 10.06 -5.97 0.52
C ALA A 125 8.92 -6.04 -0.50
N LEU A 126 7.66 -6.09 -0.04
CA LEU A 126 6.47 -6.07 -0.89
C LEU A 126 6.37 -4.77 -1.70
N THR A 127 6.68 -3.62 -1.10
CA THR A 127 6.78 -2.34 -1.81
C THR A 127 7.80 -2.39 -2.93
N THR A 128 8.98 -2.99 -2.71
CA THR A 128 10.00 -3.12 -3.75
C THR A 128 9.52 -4.02 -4.89
N VAL A 129 8.85 -5.14 -4.58
CA VAL A 129 8.22 -6.00 -5.60
C VAL A 129 7.20 -5.21 -6.42
N TRP A 130 6.27 -4.52 -5.78
CA TRP A 130 5.27 -3.69 -6.45
C TRP A 130 5.88 -2.61 -7.33
N LEU A 131 6.96 -1.97 -6.88
CA LEU A 131 7.67 -1.00 -7.71
C LEU A 131 8.26 -1.68 -8.95
N GLY A 132 8.92 -2.84 -8.81
CA GLY A 132 9.46 -3.56 -9.96
C GLY A 132 8.39 -4.06 -10.94
N GLU A 133 7.21 -4.40 -10.45
CA GLU A 133 6.02 -4.71 -11.25
C GLU A 133 5.33 -3.49 -11.84
N LYS A 134 5.79 -2.28 -11.48
CA LYS A 134 5.13 -1.01 -11.81
C LYS A 134 3.66 -0.97 -11.43
N LYS A 135 3.29 -1.61 -10.31
CA LYS A 135 1.92 -1.58 -9.78
C LYS A 135 1.55 -0.12 -9.50
N SER A 136 0.41 0.34 -10.03
CA SER A 136 0.05 1.75 -9.89
C SER A 136 -0.25 2.10 -8.42
N PRO A 137 -0.04 3.35 -7.98
CA PRO A 137 -0.43 3.79 -6.64
C PRO A 137 -1.92 3.55 -6.32
N VAL A 138 -2.79 3.59 -7.35
CA VAL A 138 -4.23 3.30 -7.21
C VAL A 138 -4.46 1.83 -6.88
N GLU A 139 -3.76 0.90 -7.54
CA GLU A 139 -3.89 -0.53 -7.26
C GLU A 139 -3.38 -0.87 -5.84
N VAL A 140 -2.24 -0.30 -5.43
CA VAL A 140 -1.72 -0.50 -4.06
C VAL A 140 -2.69 0.05 -3.01
N MET A 141 -3.30 1.21 -3.25
CA MET A 141 -4.30 1.77 -2.33
C MET A 141 -5.50 0.82 -2.16
N LYS A 142 -5.99 0.20 -3.24
CA LYS A 142 -7.10 -0.76 -3.20
C LYS A 142 -6.75 -2.02 -2.42
N THR A 143 -5.51 -2.48 -2.49
CA THR A 143 -5.02 -3.65 -1.76
C THR A 143 -5.08 -3.45 -0.24
N VAL A 144 -4.80 -2.25 0.25
CA VAL A 144 -4.50 -1.99 1.68
C VAL A 144 -5.74 -1.62 2.51
N ASP A 145 -6.90 -1.43 1.88
CA ASP A 145 -8.03 -0.73 2.49
C ASP A 145 -9.32 -1.54 2.58
N ASP A 146 -9.52 -2.21 3.73
CA ASP A 146 -10.81 -2.84 4.10
C ASP A 146 -11.55 -2.07 5.22
N ASP A 147 -10.94 -1.05 5.85
CA ASP A 147 -11.56 -0.29 6.95
C ASP A 147 -11.41 1.23 6.79
N VAL A 148 -12.04 1.71 5.72
CA VAL A 148 -12.09 3.12 5.33
C VAL A 148 -12.59 4.05 6.42
N TYR A 149 -13.46 3.57 7.32
CA TYR A 149 -13.94 4.39 8.44
C TYR A 149 -12.78 4.87 9.32
N ASN A 150 -11.65 4.15 9.30
CA ASN A 150 -10.54 4.38 10.21
C ASN A 150 -9.22 4.82 9.56
N PHE A 151 -9.15 4.92 8.23
CA PHE A 151 -7.89 5.17 7.49
C PHE A 151 -7.06 6.30 8.12
N LEU A 152 -7.65 7.47 8.37
CA LEU A 152 -6.95 8.57 9.07
C LEU A 152 -7.44 8.80 10.51
N TYR A 153 -8.48 8.09 10.97
CA TYR A 153 -9.10 8.30 12.27
C TYR A 153 -8.14 8.06 13.44
N TYR A 154 -7.25 7.07 13.33
CA TYR A 154 -6.28 6.78 14.40
C TYR A 154 -4.92 7.46 14.19
N GLY A 155 -4.79 8.31 13.16
CA GLY A 155 -3.56 9.02 12.77
C GLY A 155 -2.96 8.51 11.46
N ALA A 156 -2.30 9.40 10.72
CA ALA A 156 -1.66 9.05 9.44
C ALA A 156 -0.33 8.26 9.61
N ASP A 157 0.10 8.04 10.86
CA ASP A 157 1.24 7.21 11.24
C ASP A 157 0.92 5.70 11.26
N LYS A 158 -0.36 5.32 11.18
CA LYS A 158 -0.78 3.92 11.06
C LYS A 158 -0.31 3.32 9.73
N PHE A 159 -0.14 1.99 9.71
CA PHE A 159 0.47 1.30 8.58
C PHE A 159 -0.26 1.53 7.27
N SER A 160 -1.60 1.51 7.22
CA SER A 160 -2.34 1.68 5.97
C SER A 160 -2.08 3.05 5.30
N PRO A 161 -2.34 4.21 5.95
CA PRO A 161 -2.01 5.51 5.34
C PRO A 161 -0.53 5.68 5.07
N LYS A 162 0.32 5.28 6.01
CA LYS A 162 1.77 5.46 5.89
C LYS A 162 2.33 4.65 4.72
N LEU A 163 1.86 3.41 4.54
CA LEU A 163 2.22 2.58 3.39
C LEU A 163 1.79 3.26 2.10
N CYS A 164 0.52 3.62 1.98
CA CYS A 164 -0.01 4.23 0.75
C CYS A 164 0.69 5.54 0.38
N PHE A 165 0.89 6.45 1.33
CA PHE A 165 1.59 7.71 1.07
C PHE A 165 3.08 7.51 0.76
N SER A 166 3.75 6.60 1.48
CA SER A 166 5.15 6.30 1.20
C SER A 166 5.34 5.60 -0.16
N TYR A 167 4.39 4.74 -0.54
CA TYR A 167 4.40 4.05 -1.83
C TYR A 167 4.22 5.05 -2.96
N ASN A 168 3.22 5.93 -2.87
CA ASN A 168 2.94 6.95 -3.88
C ASN A 168 4.18 7.83 -4.14
N SER A 169 4.83 8.30 -3.06
CA SER A 169 6.07 9.08 -3.17
C SER A 169 7.23 8.30 -3.80
N LYS A 170 7.42 7.03 -3.43
CA LYS A 170 8.46 6.17 -4.00
C LYS A 170 8.21 5.89 -5.48
N PHE A 171 6.97 5.57 -5.85
CA PHE A 171 6.57 5.27 -7.23
C PHE A 171 6.93 6.42 -8.16
N TYR A 172 6.55 7.64 -7.81
CA TYR A 172 6.86 8.83 -8.61
C TYR A 172 8.33 9.23 -8.62
N LYS A 173 9.10 8.83 -7.59
CA LYS A 173 10.56 9.00 -7.61
C LYS A 173 11.23 8.02 -8.58
N VAL A 174 10.75 6.77 -8.65
CA VAL A 174 11.30 5.73 -9.55
C VAL A 174 10.81 5.92 -10.98
N TYR A 175 9.58 6.42 -11.16
CA TYR A 175 8.94 6.67 -12.45
C TYR A 175 8.50 8.14 -12.61
N PRO A 176 9.44 9.11 -12.71
CA PRO A 176 9.10 10.54 -12.78
C PRO A 176 8.23 10.93 -14.00
N SER A 177 8.30 10.17 -15.08
CA SER A 177 7.46 10.38 -16.27
C SER A 177 6.00 9.97 -16.08
N GLU A 178 5.69 9.23 -15.01
CA GLU A 178 4.35 8.70 -14.72
C GLU A 178 3.62 9.53 -13.64
N VAL A 179 4.19 10.68 -13.24
CA VAL A 179 3.55 11.59 -12.28
C VAL A 179 2.31 12.23 -12.91
N THR A 180 1.16 11.65 -12.63
CA THR A 180 -0.12 12.13 -13.18
C THR A 180 -1.14 12.53 -12.12
N MET A 181 -0.93 12.17 -10.84
CA MET A 181 -1.96 12.28 -9.80
C MET A 181 -1.39 12.66 -8.43
N THR A 182 -2.12 13.49 -7.68
CA THR A 182 -1.81 13.75 -6.26
C THR A 182 -2.13 12.51 -5.41
N SER A 183 -1.69 12.49 -4.14
CA SER A 183 -2.12 11.46 -3.18
C SER A 183 -3.63 11.45 -2.96
N LEU A 184 -4.29 12.61 -3.09
CA LEU A 184 -5.73 12.71 -2.96
C LEU A 184 -6.47 12.23 -4.21
N ASP A 185 -5.96 12.53 -5.42
CA ASP A 185 -6.47 11.96 -6.66
C ASP A 185 -6.33 10.43 -6.65
N THR A 186 -5.19 9.92 -6.15
CA THR A 186 -4.92 8.49 -6.02
C THR A 186 -5.94 7.83 -5.08
N LEU A 187 -6.15 8.42 -3.91
CA LEU A 187 -7.14 7.95 -2.95
C LEU A 187 -8.56 7.99 -3.54
N THR A 188 -8.94 9.11 -4.15
CA THR A 188 -10.26 9.31 -4.79
C THR A 188 -10.50 8.30 -5.91
N SER A 189 -9.48 7.97 -6.70
CA SER A 189 -9.58 6.98 -7.78
C SER A 189 -9.62 5.54 -7.26
N ALA A 190 -9.03 5.28 -6.09
CA ALA A 190 -9.04 3.97 -5.46
C ALA A 190 -10.39 3.64 -4.81
N VAL A 191 -10.97 4.60 -4.09
CA VAL A 191 -12.13 4.33 -3.22
C VAL A 191 -13.39 5.12 -3.57
N GLY A 192 -13.32 6.10 -4.46
CA GLY A 192 -14.44 6.95 -4.87
C GLY A 192 -14.55 8.27 -4.08
N PRO A 193 -15.10 9.33 -4.68
CA PRO A 193 -15.17 10.65 -4.06
C PRO A 193 -16.06 10.69 -2.81
N ALA A 194 -17.16 9.93 -2.76
CA ALA A 194 -18.02 9.90 -1.57
C ALA A 194 -17.30 9.23 -0.41
N ARG A 195 -16.61 8.11 -0.69
CA ARG A 195 -15.82 7.40 0.30
C ARG A 195 -14.72 8.29 0.88
N VAL A 196 -14.01 9.04 0.04
CA VAL A 196 -13.02 10.02 0.51
C VAL A 196 -13.64 11.10 1.39
N ALA A 197 -14.80 11.67 1.01
CA ALA A 197 -15.46 12.68 1.83
C ALA A 197 -15.81 12.15 3.24
N ILE A 198 -16.27 10.91 3.35
CA ILE A 198 -16.53 10.23 4.64
C ILE A 198 -15.24 10.09 5.44
N MET A 199 -14.17 9.58 4.81
CA MET A 199 -12.87 9.39 5.47
C MET A 199 -12.34 10.69 6.07
N LEU A 200 -12.45 11.79 5.31
CA LEU A 200 -11.95 13.11 5.73
C LEU A 200 -12.83 13.74 6.83
N ASP A 201 -14.15 13.54 6.78
CA ASP A 201 -15.04 13.97 7.85
C ASP A 201 -14.77 13.22 9.16
N ILE A 202 -14.56 11.90 9.09
CA ILE A 202 -14.22 11.08 10.26
C ILE A 202 -12.82 11.45 10.79
N ALA A 203 -11.84 11.63 9.90
CA ALA A 203 -10.49 12.05 10.29
C ALA A 203 -10.51 13.36 11.10
N GLN A 204 -11.34 14.33 10.71
CA GLN A 204 -11.50 15.59 11.45
C GLN A 204 -12.12 15.43 12.85
N LYS A 205 -12.82 14.32 13.09
CA LYS A 205 -13.37 13.93 14.40
C LYS A 205 -12.40 13.07 15.21
N SER A 206 -11.22 12.78 14.68
CA SER A 206 -10.20 11.96 15.34
C SER A 206 -9.85 12.50 16.74
N PRO A 207 -9.71 11.61 17.74
CA PRO A 207 -9.12 11.99 19.03
C PRO A 207 -7.60 12.28 18.92
N ASN A 208 -6.96 11.86 17.83
CA ASN A 208 -5.57 12.15 17.52
C ASN A 208 -5.47 13.52 16.82
N SER A 209 -4.75 14.47 17.44
CA SER A 209 -4.60 15.83 16.91
C SER A 209 -3.94 15.87 15.52
N PHE A 210 -3.04 14.93 15.23
CA PHE A 210 -2.41 14.78 13.92
C PHE A 210 -3.38 14.19 12.89
N GLY A 211 -4.17 13.18 13.26
CA GLY A 211 -5.23 12.66 12.40
C GLY A 211 -6.24 13.75 12.02
N LYS A 212 -6.65 14.55 13.01
CA LYS A 212 -7.54 15.69 12.83
C LYS A 212 -6.97 16.77 11.91
N SER A 213 -5.70 17.16 12.10
CA SER A 213 -5.07 18.17 11.25
C SER A 213 -4.89 17.68 9.81
N GLN A 214 -4.49 16.42 9.61
CA GLN A 214 -4.38 15.82 8.28
C GLN A 214 -5.73 15.72 7.59
N GLY A 215 -6.79 15.33 8.30
CA GLY A 215 -8.15 15.32 7.76
C GLY A 215 -8.58 16.68 7.22
N LEU A 216 -8.30 17.76 7.96
CA LEU A 216 -8.58 19.13 7.53
C LEU A 216 -7.73 19.56 6.32
N VAL A 217 -6.43 19.22 6.32
CA VAL A 217 -5.52 19.53 5.19
C VAL A 217 -6.02 18.86 3.92
N TYR A 218 -6.26 17.55 3.94
CA TYR A 218 -6.76 16.82 2.78
C TYR A 218 -8.14 17.31 2.34
N GLN A 219 -9.02 17.71 3.27
CA GLN A 219 -10.33 18.28 2.91
C GLN A 219 -10.18 19.60 2.16
N ASN A 220 -9.28 20.47 2.61
CA ASN A 220 -9.00 21.71 1.91
C ASN A 220 -8.36 21.46 0.55
N THR A 221 -7.44 20.51 0.44
CA THR A 221 -6.88 20.07 -0.85
C THR A 221 -7.97 19.58 -1.78
N GLN A 222 -8.94 18.80 -1.30
CA GLN A 222 -10.08 18.31 -2.08
C GLN A 222 -10.88 19.46 -2.68
N TYR A 223 -11.18 20.48 -1.89
CA TYR A 223 -11.89 21.66 -2.36
C TYR A 223 -11.09 22.46 -3.40
N GLN A 224 -9.78 22.59 -3.21
CA GLN A 224 -8.91 23.26 -4.18
C GLN A 224 -8.85 22.49 -5.51
N GLU A 225 -8.79 21.16 -5.47
CA GLU A 225 -8.83 20.32 -6.66
C GLU A 225 -10.16 20.43 -7.40
N TRP A 226 -11.29 20.39 -6.69
CA TRP A 226 -12.62 20.60 -7.29
C TRP A 226 -12.74 21.97 -7.94
N TYR A 227 -12.24 23.01 -7.26
CA TYR A 227 -12.22 24.36 -7.80
C TYR A 227 -11.35 24.48 -9.05
N ALA A 228 -10.15 23.89 -9.03
CA ALA A 228 -9.25 23.85 -10.18
C ALA A 228 -9.86 23.12 -11.38
N LYS A 229 -10.62 22.04 -11.11
CA LYS A 229 -11.42 21.28 -12.09
C LYS A 229 -12.71 22.01 -12.50
N LYS A 230 -12.97 23.22 -11.98
CA LYS A 230 -14.15 24.07 -12.24
C LYS A 230 -15.48 23.40 -11.87
N LEU A 231 -15.47 22.53 -10.87
CA LEU A 231 -16.69 21.91 -10.36
C LEU A 231 -17.46 22.92 -9.50
N SER A 232 -18.73 23.11 -9.83
CA SER A 232 -19.68 23.85 -9.00
C SER A 232 -20.10 23.02 -7.77
N PRO A 233 -20.68 23.63 -6.74
CA PRO A 233 -21.23 22.88 -5.62
C PRO A 233 -22.27 21.82 -6.03
N ASP A 234 -23.09 22.11 -7.04
CA ASP A 234 -24.09 21.16 -7.54
C ASP A 234 -23.43 19.99 -8.29
N ASP A 235 -22.36 20.24 -9.07
CA ASP A 235 -21.58 19.15 -9.69
C ASP A 235 -20.96 18.21 -8.63
N VAL A 236 -20.47 18.79 -7.53
CA VAL A 236 -19.91 18.01 -6.40
C VAL A 236 -21.00 17.18 -5.73
N TYR A 237 -22.19 17.76 -5.51
CA TYR A 237 -23.33 17.03 -4.98
C TYR A 237 -23.66 15.82 -5.84
N GLU A 238 -23.87 16.02 -7.14
CA GLU A 238 -24.20 14.95 -8.09
C GLU A 238 -23.09 13.88 -8.13
N MET A 239 -21.82 14.29 -8.10
CA MET A 239 -20.69 13.37 -8.08
C MET A 239 -20.71 12.46 -6.85
N ILE A 240 -20.95 13.02 -5.67
CA ILE A 240 -21.02 12.27 -4.40
C ILE A 240 -22.24 11.37 -4.37
N GLU A 241 -23.40 11.88 -4.77
CA GLU A 241 -24.65 11.12 -4.79
C GLU A 241 -24.57 9.94 -5.77
N ASN A 242 -24.05 10.16 -6.98
CA ASN A 242 -23.86 9.10 -7.97
C ASN A 242 -22.88 8.01 -7.52
N ASP A 243 -21.82 8.38 -6.79
CA ASP A 243 -20.89 7.41 -6.21
C ASP A 243 -21.56 6.57 -5.12
N LEU A 244 -22.37 7.20 -4.26
CA LEU A 244 -23.14 6.52 -3.21
C LEU A 244 -24.22 5.60 -3.75
N MET A 245 -24.89 5.96 -4.86
CA MET A 245 -25.86 5.07 -5.50
C MET A 245 -25.21 3.79 -6.03
N LYS A 246 -23.96 3.87 -6.49
CA LYS A 246 -23.19 2.70 -6.96
C LYS A 246 -22.62 1.91 -5.79
N ASN A 247 -22.14 2.62 -4.78
CA ASN A 247 -21.50 2.04 -3.60
C ASN A 247 -22.04 2.74 -2.34
N PRO A 248 -23.09 2.20 -1.70
CA PRO A 248 -23.76 2.90 -0.59
C PRO A 248 -22.94 2.92 0.70
N TRP A 249 -21.86 2.14 0.78
CA TRP A 249 -20.93 2.07 1.92
C TRP A 249 -21.58 1.86 3.30
N GLY A 250 -22.82 1.37 3.34
CA GLY A 250 -23.59 1.18 4.58
C GLY A 250 -24.23 2.46 5.12
N LEU A 251 -24.24 3.57 4.36
CA LEU A 251 -24.97 4.78 4.72
C LEU A 251 -26.44 4.66 4.33
N SER A 252 -27.34 5.03 5.23
CA SER A 252 -28.80 5.02 4.99
C SER A 252 -29.27 6.19 4.12
N ASP A 253 -28.60 7.35 4.20
CA ASP A 253 -29.05 8.59 3.57
C ASP A 253 -27.94 9.23 2.74
N ALA A 254 -27.84 8.79 1.48
CA ALA A 254 -26.81 9.26 0.54
C ALA A 254 -26.91 10.78 0.27
N SER A 255 -28.14 11.29 0.14
CA SER A 255 -28.41 12.70 -0.16
C SER A 255 -28.00 13.63 0.99
N ASP A 256 -28.06 13.18 2.25
CA ASP A 256 -27.63 13.98 3.41
C ASP A 256 -26.12 14.22 3.42
N LEU A 257 -25.33 13.19 3.08
CA LEU A 257 -23.88 13.32 2.95
C LEU A 257 -23.52 14.23 1.77
N ALA A 258 -24.13 13.99 0.60
CA ALA A 258 -23.90 14.82 -0.59
C ALA A 258 -24.23 16.29 -0.32
N GLU A 259 -25.35 16.56 0.36
CA GLU A 259 -25.76 17.91 0.74
C GLU A 259 -24.79 18.54 1.75
N SER A 260 -24.35 17.78 2.76
CA SER A 260 -23.37 18.27 3.73
C SER A 260 -22.05 18.67 3.05
N VAL A 261 -21.56 17.85 2.11
CA VAL A 261 -20.35 18.14 1.33
C VAL A 261 -20.56 19.38 0.46
N ARG A 262 -21.70 19.49 -0.24
CA ARG A 262 -22.07 20.65 -1.05
C ARG A 262 -22.04 21.95 -0.24
N ILE A 263 -22.68 21.96 0.93
CA ILE A 263 -22.75 23.14 1.80
C ILE A 263 -21.35 23.55 2.28
N ARG A 264 -20.52 22.58 2.69
CA ARG A 264 -19.16 22.87 3.17
C ARG A 264 -18.26 23.39 2.05
N TYR A 265 -18.35 22.81 0.86
CA TYR A 265 -17.60 23.29 -0.30
C TYR A 265 -18.05 24.70 -0.71
N THR A 266 -19.36 24.96 -0.74
CA THR A 266 -19.91 26.31 -0.97
C THR A 266 -19.37 27.32 0.05
N SER A 267 -19.38 26.96 1.33
CA SER A 267 -18.85 27.81 2.40
C SER A 267 -17.35 28.07 2.24
N ALA A 268 -16.58 27.06 1.81
CA ALA A 268 -15.16 27.22 1.53
C ALA A 268 -14.90 28.18 0.36
N LEU A 269 -15.66 28.08 -0.73
CA LEU A 269 -15.54 28.99 -1.88
C LEU A 269 -15.82 30.46 -1.54
N LEU A 270 -16.71 30.69 -0.58
CA LEU A 270 -17.05 32.03 -0.09
C LEU A 270 -16.03 32.57 0.92
N HIS A 271 -15.08 31.75 1.39
CA HIS A 271 -14.08 32.19 2.36
C HIS A 271 -13.05 33.13 1.70
N PRO A 272 -12.75 34.32 2.28
CA PRO A 272 -11.88 35.34 1.67
C PRO A 272 -10.46 34.87 1.30
N ASP A 273 -9.98 33.84 1.98
CA ASP A 273 -8.62 33.31 1.81
C ASP A 273 -8.56 32.04 0.95
N PHE A 274 -9.70 31.55 0.44
CA PHE A 274 -9.74 30.31 -0.33
C PHE A 274 -8.86 30.36 -1.58
N THR A 275 -8.82 31.50 -2.27
CA THR A 275 -8.03 31.69 -3.49
C THR A 275 -6.60 32.17 -3.24
N LYS A 276 -6.26 32.55 -2.00
CA LYS A 276 -4.92 33.05 -1.63
C LYS A 276 -3.90 31.95 -1.38
N ASN A 277 -4.35 30.73 -1.04
CA ASN A 277 -3.48 29.58 -0.72
C ASN A 277 -2.89 28.86 -1.95
N LYS A 278 -2.87 29.49 -3.14
CA LYS A 278 -2.35 28.90 -4.39
C LYS A 278 -0.85 28.58 -4.38
N GLU A 279 -0.08 29.12 -3.43
CA GLU A 279 1.39 29.08 -3.46
C GLU A 279 2.03 27.93 -2.65
N LEU A 280 1.23 27.06 -2.00
CA LEU A 280 1.77 26.06 -1.05
C LEU A 280 1.66 24.60 -1.49
N VAL A 281 1.21 24.32 -2.72
CA VAL A 281 1.07 22.94 -3.22
C VAL A 281 1.86 22.80 -4.53
N VAL A 282 3.16 22.55 -4.39
CA VAL A 282 4.04 21.92 -5.39
C VAL A 282 4.70 20.73 -4.72
#